data_AF-A0A0Q6KMT7-F1
#
_entry.id   AF-A0A0Q6KMT7-F1
#
_cell.length_a   1.000
_cell.length_b   1.000
_cell.length_c   1.000
_cell.angle_alpha   90.00
_cell.angle_beta   90.00
_cell.angle_gamma   90.00
#
_symmetry.space_group_name_H-M   'P 1'
#
loop_
_entity.id
_entity.type
_entity.pdbx_description
1 polymer ?
#
loop_
_entity_poly.entity_id
_entity_poly.type
_entity_poly.pdbx_seq_one_letter_code
_entity_poly.pdbx_strand_id
1 'polypeptide(L)'
;MHAALDALGDAGSVAAVAQVRDGESSWSGAAGLVERGATEPASADDPVRIASVTKAMVAAVVLQLVDEGTMQLDQPVDELLPGLLTKPVTVRQLLDHTSGIPDYLVGFDSADQISSRATTAVTDDQLIAQALAMPWTSEPGQGFSYSNTNYVVLGKIVADLDGKSVGQSLQDRIFDPLDMTATTYPVLQPRRRPSGIAGLDHGRAESRHRPTRAAGHRGPDRRTRVDLPCVARGWSPNHALRRW
;
A
#
# COMPACT_ATOMS: atom_id res chain seq x y z
N MET A 1 -2.53 25.71 11.91
CA MET A 1 -2.38 24.27 11.63
C MET A 1 -2.90 23.38 12.77
N HIS A 2 -2.67 23.69 14.06
CA HIS A 2 -3.30 22.94 15.17
C HIS A 2 -4.84 22.87 15.09
N ALA A 3 -5.53 24.00 14.85
CA ALA A 3 -6.99 24.01 14.71
C ALA A 3 -7.54 23.09 13.58
N ALA A 4 -6.74 22.82 12.54
CA ALA A 4 -7.13 21.89 11.47
C ALA A 4 -6.98 20.42 11.90
N LEU A 5 -5.99 20.11 12.74
CA LEU A 5 -5.84 18.79 13.34
C LEU A 5 -6.92 18.51 14.39
N ASP A 6 -7.24 19.51 15.23
CA ASP A 6 -8.29 19.40 16.24
C ASP A 6 -9.67 19.16 15.57
N ALA A 7 -9.95 19.84 14.46
CA ALA A 7 -11.16 19.63 13.67
C ALA A 7 -11.30 18.19 13.13
N LEU A 8 -10.18 17.50 12.83
CA LEU A 8 -10.21 16.09 12.43
C LEU A 8 -10.55 15.17 13.60
N GLY A 9 -10.09 15.52 14.82
CA GLY A 9 -10.48 14.85 16.05
C GLY A 9 -11.97 15.03 16.35
N ASP A 10 -12.48 16.26 16.25
CA ASP A 10 -13.90 16.58 16.44
C ASP A 10 -14.80 15.87 15.42
N ALA A 11 -14.30 15.65 14.20
CA ALA A 11 -14.97 14.87 13.15
C ALA A 11 -14.94 13.34 13.40
N GLY A 12 -14.35 12.88 14.50
CA GLY A 12 -14.38 11.47 14.93
C GLY A 12 -13.12 10.67 14.58
N SER A 13 -12.06 11.32 14.09
CA SER A 13 -10.76 10.66 13.92
C SER A 13 -10.16 10.35 15.30
N VAL A 14 -9.62 9.15 15.45
CA VAL A 14 -8.90 8.75 16.68
C VAL A 14 -7.63 9.58 16.85
N ALA A 15 -6.91 9.79 15.75
CA ALA A 15 -5.76 10.67 15.67
C ALA A 15 -5.61 11.27 14.27
N ALA A 16 -4.91 12.40 14.22
CA ALA A 16 -4.42 13.01 13.00
C ALA A 16 -2.98 13.46 13.21
N VAL A 17 -2.13 13.25 12.20
CA VAL A 17 -0.76 13.75 12.17
C VAL A 17 -0.56 14.54 10.89
N ALA A 18 0.22 15.61 10.96
CA ALA A 18 0.57 16.41 9.79
C ALA A 18 1.99 16.93 9.90
N GLN A 19 2.69 16.98 8.76
CA GLN A 19 3.94 17.70 8.59
C GLN A 19 3.81 18.57 7.34
N VAL A 20 4.24 19.83 7.45
CA VAL A 20 4.27 20.79 6.35
C VAL A 20 5.68 21.36 6.26
N ARG A 21 6.19 21.47 5.04
CA ARG A 21 7.52 22.02 4.75
C ARG A 21 7.38 23.11 3.70
N ASP A 22 8.06 24.24 3.91
CA ASP A 22 8.16 25.35 2.98
C ASP A 22 9.61 25.87 2.98
N GLY A 23 10.37 25.49 1.95
CA GLY A 23 11.83 25.69 1.92
C GLY A 23 12.51 25.02 3.11
N GLU A 24 13.23 25.82 3.91
CA GLU A 24 13.90 25.37 5.14
C GLU A 24 12.96 25.35 6.36
N SER A 25 11.78 25.97 6.26
CA SER A 25 10.80 25.97 7.35
C SER A 25 10.05 24.65 7.38
N SER A 26 9.85 24.11 8.57
CA SER A 26 9.00 22.94 8.77
C SER A 26 8.14 23.07 10.00
N TRP A 27 6.98 22.46 9.95
CA TRP A 27 6.09 22.28 11.09
C TRP A 27 5.59 20.85 11.10
N SER A 28 5.48 20.27 12.29
CA SER A 28 4.81 19.00 12.52
C SER A 28 3.86 19.13 13.70
N GLY A 29 2.79 18.36 13.66
CA GLY A 29 1.79 18.33 14.73
C GLY A 29 0.97 17.06 14.70
N ALA A 30 0.36 16.76 15.83
CA ALA A 30 -0.60 15.69 15.97
C ALA A 30 -1.78 16.14 16.85
N ALA A 31 -2.92 15.49 16.66
CA ALA A 31 -4.09 15.61 17.53
C ALA A 31 -4.68 14.22 17.77
N GLY A 32 -5.41 14.08 18.88
CA GLY A 32 -6.04 12.82 19.28
C GLY A 32 -5.10 11.88 20.03
N LEU A 33 -5.40 10.59 19.97
CA LEU A 33 -4.80 9.53 20.79
C LEU A 33 -4.21 8.44 19.90
N VAL A 34 -3.19 7.74 20.39
CA VAL A 34 -2.53 6.66 19.63
C VAL A 34 -3.50 5.54 19.20
N GLU A 35 -4.57 5.30 19.97
CA GLU A 35 -5.67 4.40 19.64
C GLU A 35 -6.97 4.80 20.36
N ARG A 36 -8.11 4.24 19.90
CA ARG A 36 -9.42 4.54 20.46
C ARG A 36 -9.51 4.06 21.91
N GLY A 37 -9.81 4.97 22.84
CA GLY A 37 -9.93 4.67 24.26
C GLY A 37 -8.60 4.62 25.02
N ALA A 38 -7.47 4.92 24.37
CA ALA A 38 -6.21 5.17 25.05
C ALA A 38 -6.25 6.49 25.84
N THR A 39 -5.23 6.70 26.66
CA THR A 39 -4.96 8.00 27.31
C THR A 39 -3.71 8.66 26.76
N GLU A 40 -2.92 7.93 25.96
CA GLU A 40 -1.68 8.41 25.37
C GLU A 40 -1.98 9.27 24.12
N PRO A 41 -1.53 10.54 24.10
CA PRO A 41 -1.68 11.42 22.93
C PRO A 41 -0.92 10.88 21.72
N ALA A 42 -1.47 11.08 20.53
CA ALA A 42 -0.75 10.84 19.29
C ALA A 42 0.44 11.80 19.16
N SER A 43 1.53 11.32 18.55
CA SER A 43 2.72 12.08 18.21
C SER A 43 2.83 12.29 16.71
N ALA A 44 3.40 13.41 16.29
CA ALA A 44 3.67 13.68 14.87
C ALA A 44 4.70 12.69 14.28
N ASP A 45 5.45 12.00 15.13
CA ASP A 45 6.44 10.98 14.76
C ASP A 45 5.89 9.55 14.81
N ASP A 46 4.60 9.37 15.12
CA ASP A 46 3.97 8.06 15.11
C ASP A 46 3.93 7.45 13.70
N PRO A 47 4.08 6.12 13.58
CA PRO A 47 4.04 5.48 12.28
C PRO A 47 2.59 5.45 11.79
N VAL A 48 2.42 5.84 10.53
CA VAL A 48 1.13 5.81 9.83
C VAL A 48 1.20 4.89 8.63
N ARG A 49 0.15 4.09 8.43
CA ARG A 49 -0.04 3.35 7.17
C ARG A 49 -0.54 4.33 6.12
N ILE A 50 0.22 4.53 5.05
CA ILE A 50 -0.06 5.58 4.06
C ILE A 50 -1.02 5.14 2.94
N ALA A 51 -1.61 3.95 3.05
CA ALA A 51 -2.58 3.41 2.10
C ALA A 51 -2.14 3.59 0.63
N SER A 52 -3.04 4.11 -0.20
CA SER A 52 -2.84 4.32 -1.63
C SER A 52 -1.73 5.31 -2.00
N VAL A 53 -1.16 6.07 -1.05
CA VAL A 53 0.05 6.87 -1.32
C VAL A 53 1.21 5.99 -1.78
N THR A 54 1.23 4.73 -1.35
CA THR A 54 2.19 3.69 -1.82
C THR A 54 2.24 3.57 -3.34
N LYS A 55 1.11 3.80 -4.05
CA LYS A 55 1.03 3.69 -5.51
C LYS A 55 1.98 4.62 -6.23
N ALA A 56 2.17 5.83 -5.72
CA ALA A 56 3.10 6.78 -6.31
C ALA A 56 4.55 6.25 -6.28
N MET A 57 4.94 5.55 -5.22
CA MET A 57 6.29 4.96 -5.10
C MET A 57 6.46 3.76 -6.03
N VAL A 58 5.44 2.90 -6.15
CA VAL A 58 5.44 1.79 -7.11
C VAL A 58 5.48 2.30 -8.56
N ALA A 59 4.70 3.34 -8.87
CA ALA A 59 4.70 3.99 -10.18
C ALA A 59 6.07 4.59 -10.52
N ALA A 60 6.75 5.21 -9.54
CA ALA A 60 8.12 5.71 -9.74
C ALA A 60 9.10 4.58 -10.10
N VAL A 61 9.05 3.44 -9.41
CA VAL A 61 9.87 2.27 -9.76
C VAL A 61 9.54 1.73 -11.15
N VAL A 62 8.26 1.67 -11.51
CA VAL A 62 7.83 1.27 -12.87
C VAL A 62 8.41 2.22 -13.92
N LEU A 63 8.36 3.53 -13.70
CA LEU A 63 8.93 4.52 -14.63
C LEU A 63 10.46 4.43 -14.70
N GLN A 64 11.15 4.16 -13.60
CA GLN A 64 12.60 3.89 -13.63
C GLN A 64 12.93 2.66 -14.49
N LEU A 65 12.17 1.57 -14.37
CA LEU A 65 12.34 0.37 -15.19
C LEU A 65 12.07 0.64 -16.69
N VAL A 66 11.15 1.55 -17.01
CA VAL A 66 10.93 2.05 -18.37
C VAL A 66 12.12 2.85 -18.87
N ASP A 67 12.64 3.77 -18.06
CA ASP A 67 13.83 4.58 -18.40
C ASP A 67 15.09 3.71 -18.57
N GLU A 68 15.19 2.61 -17.82
CA GLU A 68 16.23 1.58 -17.95
C GLU A 68 16.07 0.71 -19.21
N GLY A 69 14.95 0.85 -19.95
CA GLY A 69 14.66 0.08 -21.15
C GLY A 69 14.28 -1.38 -20.88
N THR A 70 14.00 -1.75 -19.63
CA THR A 70 13.64 -3.13 -19.25
C THR A 70 12.19 -3.48 -19.58
N MET A 71 11.33 -2.48 -19.70
CA MET A 71 9.95 -2.59 -20.20
C MET A 71 9.50 -1.30 -20.88
N GLN A 72 8.34 -1.32 -21.54
CA GLN A 72 7.75 -0.13 -22.15
C GLN A 72 6.34 0.13 -21.60
N LEU A 73 5.92 1.40 -21.54
CA LEU A 73 4.58 1.76 -21.08
C LEU A 73 3.46 1.10 -21.91
N ASP A 74 3.66 1.00 -23.23
CA ASP A 74 2.66 0.41 -24.13
C ASP A 74 2.87 -1.09 -24.34
N GLN A 75 3.80 -1.70 -23.58
CA GLN A 75 4.02 -3.15 -23.61
C GLN A 75 2.81 -3.89 -23.02
N PRO A 76 2.29 -4.93 -23.70
CA PRO A 76 1.28 -5.81 -23.15
C PRO A 76 1.77 -6.52 -21.89
N VAL A 77 0.93 -6.57 -20.86
CA VAL A 77 1.24 -7.27 -19.60
C VAL A 77 1.49 -8.76 -19.82
N ASP A 78 0.84 -9.37 -20.82
CA ASP A 78 1.03 -10.80 -21.14
C ASP A 78 2.45 -11.12 -21.63
N GLU A 79 3.20 -10.15 -22.18
CA GLU A 79 4.61 -10.37 -22.55
C GLU A 79 5.53 -10.40 -21.32
N LEU A 80 5.13 -9.73 -20.23
CA LEU A 80 5.88 -9.64 -18.98
C LEU A 80 5.48 -10.73 -17.99
N LEU A 81 4.19 -11.07 -17.94
CA LEU A 81 3.59 -12.08 -17.07
C LEU A 81 2.64 -12.97 -17.89
N PRO A 82 3.18 -13.93 -18.68
CA PRO A 82 2.38 -14.74 -19.59
C PRO A 82 1.24 -15.50 -18.91
N GLY A 83 0.05 -15.39 -19.49
CA GLY A 83 -1.16 -16.09 -19.03
C GLY A 83 -1.81 -15.50 -17.78
N LEU A 84 -1.32 -14.36 -17.27
CA LEU A 84 -1.90 -13.73 -16.09
C LEU A 84 -3.25 -13.08 -16.38
N LEU A 85 -3.39 -12.40 -17.52
CA LEU A 85 -4.58 -11.64 -17.89
C LEU A 85 -5.25 -12.22 -19.13
N THR A 86 -6.59 -12.10 -19.19
CA THR A 86 -7.39 -12.60 -20.32
C THR A 86 -7.62 -11.56 -21.41
N LYS A 87 -7.15 -10.33 -21.22
CA LYS A 87 -7.29 -9.20 -22.16
C LYS A 87 -5.95 -8.48 -22.35
N PRO A 88 -5.74 -7.79 -23.48
CA PRO A 88 -4.48 -7.12 -23.81
C PRO A 88 -4.34 -5.78 -23.06
N VAL A 89 -4.12 -5.85 -21.74
CA VAL A 89 -3.83 -4.67 -20.90
C VAL A 89 -2.36 -4.28 -21.05
N THR A 90 -2.07 -2.99 -21.14
CA THR A 90 -0.68 -2.46 -21.16
C THR A 90 -0.22 -1.97 -19.78
N VAL A 91 1.09 -1.81 -19.59
CA VAL A 91 1.67 -1.23 -18.36
C VAL A 91 1.09 0.17 -18.08
N ARG A 92 0.92 1.00 -19.11
CA ARG A 92 0.31 2.34 -19.03
C ARG A 92 -1.10 2.28 -18.45
N GLN A 93 -1.91 1.34 -18.93
CA GLN A 93 -3.31 1.18 -18.51
C GLN A 93 -3.42 0.68 -17.05
N LEU A 94 -2.41 -0.04 -16.55
CA LEU A 94 -2.33 -0.36 -15.12
C LEU A 94 -2.07 0.91 -14.30
N LEU A 95 -1.07 1.71 -14.69
CA LEU A 95 -0.66 2.93 -13.99
C LEU A 95 -1.76 3.98 -13.88
N ASP A 96 -2.49 4.21 -14.98
CA ASP A 96 -3.50 5.26 -15.10
C ASP A 96 -4.94 4.81 -14.77
N HIS A 97 -5.10 3.56 -14.31
CA HIS A 97 -6.39 2.95 -13.98
C HIS A 97 -7.39 2.86 -15.14
N THR A 98 -6.90 2.67 -16.38
CA THR A 98 -7.74 2.41 -17.56
C THR A 98 -7.73 0.96 -18.04
N SER A 99 -7.18 0.03 -17.25
CA SER A 99 -7.10 -1.40 -17.58
C SER A 99 -8.45 -2.10 -17.76
N GLY A 100 -9.49 -1.64 -17.05
CA GLY A 100 -10.77 -2.35 -16.94
C GLY A 100 -10.78 -3.51 -15.93
N ILE A 101 -9.64 -3.81 -15.27
CA ILE A 101 -9.53 -4.89 -14.28
C ILE A 101 -10.31 -4.53 -13.01
N PRO A 102 -11.23 -5.39 -12.53
CA PRO A 102 -11.99 -5.13 -11.30
C PRO A 102 -11.10 -4.96 -10.06
N ASP A 103 -11.54 -4.18 -9.08
CA ASP A 103 -10.84 -4.04 -7.80
C ASP A 103 -11.13 -5.24 -6.89
N TYR A 104 -10.11 -5.93 -6.39
CA TYR A 104 -10.27 -7.06 -5.45
C TYR A 104 -10.97 -6.68 -4.13
N LEU A 105 -11.12 -5.38 -3.84
CA LEU A 105 -11.89 -4.86 -2.71
C LEU A 105 -13.39 -4.69 -3.00
N VAL A 106 -13.87 -4.98 -4.22
CA VAL A 106 -15.32 -5.04 -4.49
C VAL A 106 -15.98 -6.06 -3.56
N GLY A 107 -17.12 -5.69 -2.96
CA GLY A 107 -17.86 -6.49 -1.99
C GLY A 107 -17.42 -6.30 -0.53
N PHE A 108 -16.46 -5.40 -0.28
CA PHE A 108 -16.14 -4.92 1.06
C PHE A 108 -16.89 -3.60 1.31
N ASP A 109 -17.95 -3.66 2.10
CA ASP A 109 -18.87 -2.54 2.35
C ASP A 109 -18.52 -1.75 3.62
N SER A 110 -17.48 -2.15 4.37
CA SER A 110 -17.04 -1.43 5.56
C SER A 110 -15.52 -1.39 5.73
N ALA A 111 -15.05 -0.35 6.43
CA ALA A 111 -13.64 -0.20 6.82
C ALA A 111 -13.15 -1.38 7.67
N ASP A 112 -14.03 -1.99 8.48
CA ASP A 112 -13.71 -3.19 9.26
C ASP A 112 -13.43 -4.40 8.38
N GLN A 113 -14.25 -4.62 7.35
CA GLN A 113 -14.03 -5.71 6.41
C GLN A 113 -12.71 -5.52 5.66
N ILE A 114 -12.39 -4.29 5.22
CA ILE A 114 -11.10 -3.96 4.58
C ILE A 114 -9.95 -4.16 5.58
N SER A 115 -10.10 -3.72 6.83
CA SER A 115 -9.07 -3.82 7.86
C SER A 115 -8.79 -5.27 8.28
N SER A 116 -9.80 -6.15 8.22
CA SER A 116 -9.63 -7.58 8.50
C SER A 116 -8.64 -8.26 7.54
N ARG A 117 -8.55 -7.79 6.28
CA ARG A 117 -7.54 -8.25 5.31
C ARG A 117 -6.13 -7.95 5.78
N ALA A 118 -5.91 -6.85 6.50
CA ALA A 118 -4.61 -6.52 7.05
C ALA A 118 -4.15 -7.47 8.17
N THR A 119 -4.94 -8.49 8.50
CA THR A 119 -4.59 -9.54 9.48
C THR A 119 -4.67 -10.96 8.87
N THR A 120 -5.12 -11.09 7.63
CA THR A 120 -5.25 -12.37 6.92
C THR A 120 -4.19 -12.46 5.82
N ALA A 121 -3.40 -13.54 5.82
CA ALA A 121 -2.41 -13.75 4.77
C ALA A 121 -3.11 -14.15 3.45
N VAL A 122 -3.05 -13.27 2.46
CA VAL A 122 -3.54 -13.48 1.09
C VAL A 122 -2.40 -13.13 0.13
N THR A 123 -2.15 -13.97 -0.88
CA THR A 123 -1.09 -13.72 -1.87
C THR A 123 -1.56 -12.82 -3.01
N ASP A 124 -0.62 -12.18 -3.70
CA ASP A 124 -0.89 -11.35 -4.88
C ASP A 124 -1.70 -12.12 -5.94
N ASP A 125 -1.34 -13.39 -6.20
CA ASP A 125 -2.07 -14.25 -7.14
C ASP A 125 -3.51 -14.51 -6.72
N GLN A 126 -3.77 -14.63 -5.41
CA GLN A 126 -5.13 -14.79 -4.89
C GLN A 126 -5.94 -13.51 -5.05
N LEU A 127 -5.34 -12.33 -4.82
CA LEU A 127 -6.00 -11.04 -5.04
C LEU A 127 -6.35 -10.85 -6.52
N ILE A 128 -5.40 -11.14 -7.41
CA ILE A 128 -5.61 -11.04 -8.85
C ILE A 128 -6.66 -12.04 -9.31
N ALA A 129 -6.58 -13.31 -8.89
CA ALA A 129 -7.57 -14.33 -9.25
C ALA A 129 -8.98 -13.95 -8.77
N GLN A 130 -9.11 -13.40 -7.55
CA GLN A 130 -10.38 -12.90 -7.04
C GLN A 130 -10.94 -11.76 -7.92
N ALA A 131 -10.09 -10.82 -8.33
CA ALA A 131 -10.49 -9.74 -9.22
C ALA A 131 -10.92 -10.25 -10.60
N LEU A 132 -10.17 -11.18 -11.19
CA LEU A 132 -10.44 -11.74 -12.52
C LEU A 132 -11.66 -12.67 -12.56
N ALA A 133 -12.16 -13.11 -11.40
CA ALA A 133 -13.43 -13.83 -11.30
C ALA A 133 -14.66 -12.92 -11.44
N MET A 134 -14.48 -11.60 -11.38
CA MET A 134 -15.56 -10.63 -11.57
C MET A 134 -15.64 -10.15 -13.04
N PRO A 135 -16.81 -9.65 -13.48
CA PRO A 135 -16.93 -9.01 -14.78
C PRO A 135 -15.99 -7.82 -14.89
N TRP A 136 -15.28 -7.71 -16.01
CA TRP A 136 -14.43 -6.55 -16.31
C TRP A 136 -15.28 -5.28 -16.32
N THR A 137 -14.72 -4.19 -15.79
CA THR A 137 -15.41 -2.90 -15.68
C THR A 137 -15.51 -2.17 -17.03
N SER A 138 -14.56 -2.42 -17.92
CA SER A 138 -14.56 -1.94 -19.31
C SER A 138 -13.64 -2.83 -20.17
N GLU A 139 -13.60 -2.56 -21.47
CA GLU A 139 -12.45 -2.97 -22.29
C GLU A 139 -11.22 -2.13 -21.92
N PRO A 140 -9.99 -2.67 -22.08
CA PRO A 140 -8.76 -1.93 -21.80
C PRO A 140 -8.69 -0.62 -22.59
N GLY A 141 -8.40 0.47 -21.88
CA GLY A 141 -8.29 1.83 -22.42
C GLY A 141 -9.61 2.55 -22.70
N GLN A 142 -10.77 1.92 -22.48
CA GLN A 142 -12.07 2.51 -22.83
C GLN A 142 -12.73 3.30 -21.68
N GLY A 143 -12.14 3.30 -20.49
CA GLY A 143 -12.68 4.03 -19.35
C GLY A 143 -11.75 4.00 -18.14
N PHE A 144 -11.91 5.00 -17.27
CA PHE A 144 -11.22 5.04 -15.98
C PHE A 144 -12.04 4.30 -14.92
N SER A 145 -11.39 3.40 -14.20
CA SER A 145 -11.93 2.76 -13.00
C SER A 145 -10.81 2.48 -12.03
N TYR A 146 -10.80 3.16 -10.89
CA TYR A 146 -9.79 2.95 -9.86
C TYR A 146 -9.81 1.49 -9.39
N SER A 147 -8.65 0.85 -9.44
CA SER A 147 -8.51 -0.57 -9.11
C SER A 147 -7.19 -0.82 -8.40
N ASN A 148 -7.27 -1.26 -7.14
CA ASN A 148 -6.09 -1.69 -6.40
C ASN A 148 -5.39 -2.89 -7.07
N THR A 149 -6.15 -3.74 -7.79
CA THR A 149 -5.63 -4.88 -8.53
C THR A 149 -4.54 -4.47 -9.54
N ASN A 150 -4.67 -3.30 -10.17
CA ASN A 150 -3.66 -2.81 -11.10
C ASN A 150 -2.27 -2.71 -10.45
N TYR A 151 -2.21 -2.23 -9.22
CA TYR A 151 -0.95 -2.03 -8.51
C TYR A 151 -0.39 -3.32 -7.90
N VAL A 152 -1.25 -4.32 -7.65
CA VAL A 152 -0.79 -5.69 -7.35
C VAL A 152 -0.13 -6.31 -8.58
N VAL A 153 -0.71 -6.13 -9.77
CA VAL A 153 -0.10 -6.59 -11.03
C VAL A 153 1.22 -5.86 -11.31
N LEU A 154 1.28 -4.53 -11.14
CA LEU A 154 2.53 -3.78 -11.27
C LEU A 154 3.60 -4.24 -10.26
N GLY A 155 3.21 -4.52 -9.02
CA GLY A 155 4.10 -5.08 -8.00
C GLY A 155 4.71 -6.42 -8.42
N LYS A 156 3.91 -7.30 -9.04
CA LYS A 156 4.41 -8.56 -9.62
C LYS A 156 5.38 -8.34 -10.78
N ILE A 157 5.07 -7.42 -11.69
CA ILE A 157 5.98 -7.07 -12.82
C ILE A 157 7.33 -6.58 -12.26
N VAL A 158 7.31 -5.65 -11.32
CA VAL A 158 8.52 -5.12 -10.67
C VAL A 158 9.30 -6.25 -10.00
N ALA A 159 8.63 -7.11 -9.24
CA ALA A 159 9.27 -8.22 -8.54
C ALA A 159 9.92 -9.24 -9.50
N ASP A 160 9.28 -9.51 -10.63
CA ASP A 160 9.79 -10.43 -11.65
C ASP A 160 11.03 -9.84 -12.35
N LEU A 161 10.94 -8.60 -12.85
CA LEU A 161 12.03 -7.93 -13.55
C LEU A 161 13.24 -7.65 -12.67
N ASP A 162 13.03 -7.28 -11.40
CA ASP A 162 14.13 -7.03 -10.45
C ASP A 162 14.66 -8.30 -9.77
N GLY A 163 13.95 -9.43 -9.86
CA GLY A 163 14.30 -10.69 -9.18
C GLY A 163 14.21 -10.64 -7.63
N LYS A 164 13.48 -9.69 -7.06
CA LYS A 164 13.33 -9.47 -5.60
C LYS A 164 11.87 -9.17 -5.21
N SER A 165 11.59 -8.82 -3.96
CA SER A 165 10.24 -8.34 -3.59
C SER A 165 10.02 -6.92 -4.05
N VAL A 166 8.77 -6.56 -4.34
CA VAL A 166 8.39 -5.15 -4.53
C VAL A 166 8.83 -4.29 -3.34
N GLY A 167 8.72 -4.81 -2.11
CA GLY A 167 9.23 -4.13 -0.92
C GLY A 167 10.74 -3.89 -0.94
N GLN A 168 11.54 -4.83 -1.44
CA GLN A 168 12.98 -4.65 -1.61
C GLN A 168 13.29 -3.72 -2.78
N SER A 169 12.53 -3.77 -3.88
CA SER A 169 12.65 -2.80 -4.97
C SER A 169 12.37 -1.38 -4.49
N LEU A 170 11.31 -1.18 -3.70
CA LEU A 170 11.02 0.10 -3.06
C LEU A 170 12.13 0.54 -2.09
N GLN A 171 12.70 -0.39 -1.32
CA GLN A 171 13.84 -0.10 -0.46
C GLN A 171 15.03 0.42 -1.28
N ASP A 172 15.48 -0.37 -2.25
CA ASP A 172 16.72 -0.11 -2.99
C ASP A 172 16.60 1.10 -3.93
N ARG A 173 15.42 1.31 -4.52
CA ARG A 173 15.21 2.29 -5.59
C ARG A 173 14.61 3.61 -5.12
N ILE A 174 13.93 3.61 -3.96
CA ILE A 174 13.23 4.79 -3.42
C ILE A 174 13.71 5.12 -2.01
N PHE A 175 13.61 4.18 -1.06
CA PHE A 175 13.83 4.53 0.35
C PHE A 175 15.29 4.82 0.68
N ASP A 176 16.22 3.97 0.26
CA ASP A 176 17.65 4.16 0.53
C ASP A 176 18.20 5.40 -0.21
N PRO A 177 17.92 5.62 -1.52
CA PRO A 177 18.42 6.80 -2.22
C PRO A 177 17.88 8.13 -1.68
N LEU A 178 16.69 8.12 -1.06
CA LEU A 178 16.03 9.31 -0.52
C LEU A 178 16.14 9.43 1.01
N ASP A 179 16.96 8.59 1.66
CA ASP A 179 17.17 8.54 3.11
C ASP A 179 15.85 8.41 3.90
N MET A 180 14.88 7.65 3.37
CA MET A 180 13.59 7.40 4.00
C MET A 180 13.68 6.28 5.04
N THR A 181 14.62 6.39 5.97
CA THR A 181 14.96 5.36 6.98
C THR A 181 13.81 4.99 7.92
N ALA A 182 12.80 5.86 8.05
CA ALA A 182 11.59 5.62 8.83
C ALA A 182 10.39 5.14 7.99
N THR A 183 10.62 4.74 6.73
CA THR A 183 9.62 4.16 5.85
C THR A 183 9.90 2.68 5.62
N THR A 184 8.87 1.85 5.68
CA THR A 184 8.98 0.41 5.44
C THR A 184 7.81 -0.09 4.58
N TYR A 185 8.05 -1.13 3.80
CA TYR A 185 7.00 -1.92 3.15
C TYR A 185 6.73 -3.18 3.99
N PRO A 186 5.68 -3.19 4.84
CA PRO A 186 5.53 -4.25 5.82
C PRO A 186 5.09 -5.55 5.16
N VAL A 187 5.78 -6.64 5.48
CA VAL A 187 5.28 -8.00 5.21
C VAL A 187 4.48 -8.45 6.42
N LEU A 188 3.30 -9.02 6.21
CA LEU A 188 2.52 -9.62 7.29
C LEU A 188 3.38 -10.67 8.03
N GLN A 189 3.82 -10.35 9.23
CA GLN A 189 4.40 -11.33 10.15
C GLN A 189 3.28 -11.90 11.03
N PRO A 190 3.00 -13.22 10.98
CA PRO A 190 1.89 -13.85 11.72
C PRO A 190 1.88 -13.67 13.25
N ARG A 191 2.89 -13.00 13.83
CA ARG A 191 3.11 -12.93 15.28
C ARG A 191 3.30 -11.52 15.84
N ARG A 192 3.21 -10.46 15.03
CA ARG A 192 3.31 -9.08 15.53
C ARG A 192 2.01 -8.34 15.23
N ARG A 193 1.40 -7.78 16.28
CA ARG A 193 0.35 -6.78 16.10
C ARG A 193 0.95 -5.62 15.28
N PRO A 194 0.22 -5.09 14.29
CA PRO A 194 0.63 -3.86 13.62
C PRO A 194 0.88 -2.77 14.67
N SER A 195 2.05 -2.14 14.61
CA SER A 195 2.34 -0.94 15.42
C SER A 195 2.04 0.29 14.56
N GLY A 196 1.22 1.22 15.06
CA GLY A 196 0.95 2.50 14.40
C GLY A 196 -0.52 2.87 14.31
N ILE A 197 -0.76 4.15 14.04
CA ILE A 197 -2.11 4.70 13.84
C ILE A 197 -2.66 4.06 12.56
N ALA A 198 -3.74 3.30 12.71
CA ALA A 198 -4.47 2.74 11.58
C ALA A 198 -5.16 3.88 10.82
N GLY A 199 -4.92 3.99 9.51
CA GLY A 199 -5.61 4.97 8.67
C GLY A 199 -7.11 4.66 8.59
N LEU A 200 -7.93 5.69 8.81
CA LEU A 200 -9.40 5.76 8.69
C LEU A 200 -10.17 4.60 9.33
N ASP A 201 -10.41 4.73 10.63
CA ASP A 201 -11.41 3.95 11.39
C ASP A 201 -12.66 4.81 11.68
N HIS A 202 -13.72 4.57 10.90
CA HIS A 202 -15.10 4.97 11.25
C HIS A 202 -15.94 3.70 11.40
N GLY A 203 -15.99 3.11 12.59
CA GLY A 203 -16.85 1.96 12.84
C GLY A 203 -16.91 1.49 14.29
N ARG A 204 -18.10 1.13 14.75
CA ARG A 204 -18.46 0.84 16.15
C ARG A 204 -18.00 -0.56 16.58
N ALA A 205 -17.33 -0.65 17.73
CA ALA A 205 -16.87 -1.92 18.29
C ALA A 205 -18.02 -2.80 18.81
N GLU A 206 -18.02 -4.08 18.43
CA GLU A 206 -18.56 -5.17 19.26
C GLU A 206 -17.58 -6.37 19.29
N SER A 207 -17.71 -7.16 20.34
CA SER A 207 -16.58 -7.73 21.08
C SER A 207 -16.28 -9.22 20.85
N ARG A 208 -14.99 -9.57 21.01
CA ARG A 208 -14.39 -10.85 21.49
C ARG A 208 -14.60 -12.13 20.67
N HIS A 209 -13.46 -12.71 20.22
CA HIS A 209 -13.28 -14.18 20.22
C HIS A 209 -11.82 -14.61 20.47
N ARG A 210 -11.66 -15.67 21.27
CA ARG A 210 -10.38 -16.31 21.66
C ARG A 210 -9.86 -17.24 20.55
N PRO A 211 -8.54 -17.41 20.36
CA PRO A 211 -8.02 -18.37 19.39
C PRO A 211 -7.82 -19.77 20.01
N THR A 212 -8.23 -20.81 19.27
CA THR A 212 -7.83 -22.21 19.48
C THR A 212 -6.61 -22.56 18.62
N ARG A 213 -5.73 -23.39 19.17
CA ARG A 213 -4.47 -23.86 18.59
C ARG A 213 -4.70 -25.02 17.60
N ALA A 214 -3.93 -25.05 16.52
CA ALA A 214 -3.57 -26.28 15.83
C ALA A 214 -2.10 -26.23 15.38
N ALA A 215 -1.43 -27.39 15.43
CA ALA A 215 -0.02 -27.60 15.17
C ALA A 215 0.18 -28.44 13.89
N GLY A 216 1.33 -28.30 13.20
CA GLY A 216 1.87 -29.36 12.34
C GLY A 216 2.58 -28.96 11.03
N HIS A 217 3.93 -28.93 11.09
CA HIS A 217 4.93 -29.44 10.12
C HIS A 217 5.21 -28.89 8.68
N ARG A 218 6.52 -28.53 8.51
CA ARG A 218 7.54 -28.85 7.46
C ARG A 218 7.74 -27.96 6.21
N GLY A 219 9.02 -27.57 6.00
CA GLY A 219 9.66 -27.18 4.72
C GLY A 219 9.85 -25.67 4.52
N PRO A 220 10.95 -25.19 3.87
CA PRO A 220 11.17 -23.75 3.65
C PRO A 220 10.26 -23.27 2.54
N ASP A 221 9.03 -22.98 2.92
CA ASP A 221 8.02 -22.41 2.04
C ASP A 221 8.38 -20.94 1.79
N ARG A 222 8.60 -20.55 0.54
CA ARG A 222 8.66 -19.14 0.13
C ARG A 222 7.26 -18.51 0.17
N ARG A 223 6.45 -18.84 1.18
CA ARG A 223 5.10 -18.34 1.40
C ARG A 223 5.16 -17.14 2.32
N THR A 224 4.92 -15.97 1.75
CA THR A 224 4.04 -14.89 2.22
C THR A 224 4.52 -13.58 1.62
N ARG A 225 3.76 -13.03 0.67
CA ARG A 225 3.81 -11.59 0.38
C ARG A 225 2.36 -11.12 0.39
N VAL A 226 2.07 -10.31 1.39
CA VAL A 226 0.87 -9.50 1.45
C VAL A 226 1.36 -8.11 1.16
N ASP A 227 0.88 -7.55 0.06
CA ASP A 227 1.06 -6.16 -0.28
C ASP A 227 0.27 -5.31 0.70
N LEU A 228 0.95 -4.89 1.76
CA LEU A 228 0.44 -3.90 2.68
C LEU A 228 0.93 -2.52 2.25
N PRO A 229 0.13 -1.47 2.48
CA PRO A 229 0.59 -0.11 2.30
C PRO A 229 1.88 0.15 3.07
N CYS A 230 2.75 1.00 2.51
CA CYS A 230 3.91 1.49 3.22
C CYS A 230 3.51 2.06 4.59
N VAL A 231 4.41 1.90 5.55
CA VAL A 231 4.33 2.59 6.82
C VAL A 231 5.41 3.66 6.80
N ALA A 232 5.03 4.90 7.05
CA ALA A 232 5.96 6.02 7.14
C ALA A 232 5.84 6.69 8.51
N ARG A 233 6.96 7.24 9.01
CA ARG A 233 6.99 8.28 10.05
C ARG A 233 7.53 9.55 9.42
N GLY A 234 7.36 10.68 10.11
CA GLY A 234 7.84 12.00 9.68
C GLY A 234 9.11 11.93 8.83
N TRP A 235 9.00 12.37 7.58
CA TRP A 235 10.11 12.36 6.62
C TRP A 235 11.00 13.56 6.91
N SER A 236 12.32 13.38 6.89
CA SER A 236 13.28 14.48 6.87
C SER A 236 14.40 14.20 5.86
N PRO A 237 14.35 14.75 4.65
CA PRO A 237 15.43 14.61 3.70
C PRO A 237 16.59 15.50 4.15
N ASN A 238 17.64 14.89 4.70
CA ASN A 238 18.93 15.53 4.64
C ASN A 238 19.49 15.32 3.22
N HIS A 239 19.54 16.40 2.43
CA HIS A 239 20.29 16.54 1.17
C HIS A 239 19.91 15.73 -0.08
N ALA A 240 18.92 14.82 -0.07
CA ALA A 240 18.70 13.87 -1.19
C ALA A 240 18.10 14.45 -2.50
N LEU A 241 17.47 15.63 -2.49
CA LEU A 241 16.80 16.18 -3.69
C LEU A 241 17.72 16.88 -4.71
N ARG A 242 19.05 16.78 -4.59
CA ARG A 242 19.99 17.45 -5.51
C ARG A 242 20.38 16.62 -6.76
N ARG A 243 19.80 15.44 -6.97
CA ARG A 243 20.13 14.56 -8.11
C ARG A 243 18.92 13.87 -8.73
N TRP A 244 17.90 14.66 -9.07
CA TRP A 244 16.87 14.31 -10.05
C TRP A 244 16.67 15.51 -10.97
#